data_AF-S3I6Z7-F1
#
_entry.id   AF-S3I6Z7-F1
#
_cell.length_a   1.000
_cell.length_b   1.000
_cell.length_c   1.000
_cell.angle_alpha   90.00
_cell.angle_beta   90.00
_cell.angle_gamma   90.00
#
_symmetry.space_group_name_H-M   'P 1'
#
loop_
_entity.id
_entity.type
_entity.pdbx_description
1 polymer ?
#
loop_
_entity_poly.entity_id
_entity_poly.type
_entity_poly.pdbx_seq_one_letter_code
_entity_poly.pdbx_strand_id
1 'polypeptide(L)'
;MIAMKKPSPHPLPTVRNRPRRRKDKGDGGFTLLELLVVLVILSLVASIAAPRVLGYLSEARVRAARLQIEALTSAFDLFYLDTSRYPTEREGLTALVSGPAIKRWKGPYIQQASIPLDPWGHEYQYRIGNKGRPQIISFGADGVEGGADNAADITIQ
;
A
#
# COMPACT_ATOMS: atom_id res chain seq x y z
N MET A 1 16.42 102.47 20.84
CA MET A 1 16.14 101.07 21.22
C MET A 1 14.77 100.71 20.68
N ILE A 2 14.69 100.17 19.45
CA ILE A 2 13.43 99.83 18.79
C ILE A 2 13.48 98.33 18.51
N ALA A 3 12.60 97.60 19.22
CA ALA A 3 12.61 96.15 19.30
C ALA A 3 12.13 95.50 17.99
N MET A 4 12.90 94.50 17.59
CA MET A 4 12.76 93.61 16.45
C MET A 4 11.43 92.82 16.50
N LYS A 5 10.52 93.06 15.55
CA LYS A 5 9.32 92.24 15.35
C LYS A 5 9.68 91.02 14.51
N LYS A 6 9.89 89.86 15.16
CA LYS A 6 10.11 88.57 14.48
C LYS A 6 8.93 88.23 13.56
N PRO A 7 9.16 87.78 12.32
CA PRO A 7 8.09 87.36 11.43
C PRO A 7 7.44 86.05 11.90
N SER A 8 6.13 85.99 11.79
CA SER A 8 5.32 84.82 12.15
C SER A 8 5.58 83.65 11.18
N PRO A 9 5.67 82.40 11.67
CA PRO A 9 5.87 81.25 10.79
C PRO A 9 4.63 81.01 9.93
N HIS A 10 4.83 80.94 8.61
CA HIS A 10 3.81 80.53 7.65
C HIS A 10 3.58 79.01 7.82
N PRO A 11 2.35 78.53 8.02
CA PRO A 11 2.11 77.09 8.06
C PRO A 11 2.36 76.51 6.67
N LEU A 12 3.26 75.51 6.59
CA LEU A 12 3.50 74.77 5.36
C LEU A 12 2.23 74.01 4.95
N PRO A 13 1.93 73.90 3.65
CA PRO A 13 0.85 73.07 3.18
C PRO A 13 1.10 71.62 3.65
N THR A 14 0.21 71.11 4.50
CA THR A 14 0.21 69.71 4.90
C THR A 14 -0.14 68.90 3.66
N VAL A 15 0.85 68.20 3.10
CA VAL A 15 0.65 67.23 2.02
C VAL A 15 -0.26 66.13 2.57
N ARG A 16 -1.56 66.27 2.33
CA ARG A 16 -2.58 65.28 2.70
C ARG A 16 -2.33 64.04 1.84
N ASN A 17 -1.60 63.09 2.40
CA ASN A 17 -1.31 61.81 1.78
C ASN A 17 -2.63 61.03 1.65
N ARG A 18 -3.31 61.18 0.50
CA ARG A 18 -4.51 60.40 0.19
C ARG A 18 -4.06 58.94 0.01
N PRO A 19 -4.55 57.97 0.81
CA PRO A 19 -4.23 56.59 0.54
C PRO A 19 -4.74 56.25 -0.87
N ARG A 20 -3.81 55.96 -1.79
CA ARG A 20 -4.13 55.35 -3.08
C ARG A 20 -4.76 54.00 -2.76
N ARG A 21 -6.09 53.93 -2.85
CA ARG A 21 -6.86 52.70 -2.78
C ARG A 21 -6.33 51.79 -3.89
N ARG A 22 -5.43 50.85 -3.56
CA ARG A 22 -5.13 49.72 -4.45
C ARG A 22 -6.48 49.06 -4.68
N LYS A 23 -6.95 49.08 -5.92
CA LYS A 23 -7.97 48.12 -6.36
C LYS A 23 -7.29 46.77 -6.22
N ASP A 24 -7.52 46.08 -5.10
CA ASP A 24 -7.37 44.65 -5.08
C ASP A 24 -8.27 44.15 -6.21
N LYS A 25 -7.64 43.71 -7.30
CA LYS A 25 -8.32 42.92 -8.31
C LYS A 25 -8.72 41.68 -7.53
N GLY A 26 -10.01 41.59 -7.17
CA GLY A 26 -10.51 40.47 -6.40
C GLY A 26 -10.02 39.18 -7.04
N ASP A 27 -9.34 38.37 -6.25
CA ASP A 27 -8.96 37.03 -6.67
C ASP A 27 -10.25 36.33 -7.12
N GLY A 28 -10.33 36.02 -8.41
CA GLY A 28 -11.48 35.35 -9.00
C GLY A 28 -11.65 33.99 -8.32
N GLY A 29 -12.73 33.83 -7.55
CA GLY A 29 -13.11 32.53 -7.00
C GLY A 29 -13.51 31.56 -8.11
N PHE A 30 -13.30 30.26 -7.87
CA PHE A 30 -13.73 29.20 -8.77
C PHE A 30 -15.23 29.28 -9.07
N THR A 31 -15.59 29.19 -10.34
CA THR A 31 -16.99 29.06 -10.75
C THR A 31 -17.45 27.60 -10.63
N LEU A 32 -18.75 27.39 -10.41
CA LEU A 32 -19.34 26.03 -10.42
C LEU A 32 -19.10 25.32 -11.76
N LEU A 33 -19.05 26.08 -12.86
CA LEU A 33 -18.84 25.55 -14.19
C LEU A 33 -17.41 25.03 -14.39
N GLU A 34 -16.39 25.70 -13.83
CA GLU A 34 -15.01 25.22 -13.87
C GLU A 34 -14.85 23.89 -13.12
N LEU A 35 -15.42 23.76 -11.93
CA LEU A 35 -15.41 22.49 -11.21
C LEU A 35 -16.17 21.39 -11.95
N LEU A 36 -17.28 21.71 -12.61
CA LEU A 36 -18.03 20.76 -13.43
C LEU A 36 -17.17 20.23 -14.58
N VAL A 37 -16.53 21.11 -15.35
CA VAL A 37 -15.65 20.71 -16.47
C VAL A 37 -14.48 19.86 -15.97
N VAL A 38 -13.87 20.21 -14.83
CA VAL A 38 -12.79 19.42 -14.22
C VAL A 38 -13.26 18.02 -13.85
N LEU A 39 -14.42 17.87 -13.20
CA LEU A 39 -14.97 16.56 -12.83
C LEU A 39 -15.31 15.70 -14.06
N VAL A 40 -15.77 16.31 -15.15
CA VAL A 40 -16.01 15.61 -16.42
C VAL A 40 -14.71 15.05 -16.99
N ILE A 41 -13.64 15.86 -17.04
CA ILE A 41 -12.34 15.39 -17.55
C ILE A 41 -11.73 14.33 -16.61
N LEU A 42 -11.83 14.51 -15.29
CA LEU A 42 -11.34 13.53 -14.32
C LEU A 42 -12.05 12.18 -14.44
N SER A 43 -13.38 12.18 -14.64
CA SER A 43 -14.13 10.93 -14.83
C SER A 43 -13.77 10.23 -16.14
N LEU A 44 -13.56 10.98 -17.23
CA LEU A 44 -13.09 10.43 -18.50
C LEU A 44 -11.71 9.77 -18.35
N VAL A 45 -10.75 10.44 -17.71
CA VAL A 45 -9.42 9.88 -17.47
C VAL A 45 -9.50 8.65 -16.55
N ALA A 46 -10.27 8.74 -15.45
CA ALA A 46 -10.43 7.66 -14.49
C ALA A 46 -11.03 6.39 -15.13
N SER A 47 -11.97 6.55 -16.08
CA SER A 47 -12.61 5.42 -16.76
C SER A 47 -11.62 4.52 -17.53
N ILE A 48 -10.58 5.12 -18.12
CA ILE A 48 -9.55 4.40 -18.89
C ILE A 48 -8.42 3.93 -17.98
N ALA A 49 -8.05 4.74 -16.99
CA ALA A 49 -6.93 4.46 -16.10
C ALA A 49 -7.25 3.37 -15.06
N ALA A 50 -8.45 3.38 -14.47
CA ALA A 50 -8.77 2.52 -13.33
C ALA A 50 -8.68 1.01 -13.65
N PRO A 51 -9.24 0.48 -14.75
CA PRO A 51 -9.14 -0.96 -15.05
C PRO A 51 -7.69 -1.43 -15.23
N ARG A 52 -6.83 -0.59 -15.82
CA ARG A 52 -5.42 -0.91 -16.02
C ARG A 52 -4.64 -1.00 -14.71
N VAL A 53 -4.87 -0.06 -13.81
CA VAL A 53 -4.24 -0.06 -12.48
C VAL A 53 -4.67 -1.29 -11.69
N LEU A 54 -5.96 -1.63 -11.72
CA LEU A 54 -6.48 -2.82 -11.04
C LEU A 54 -5.89 -4.12 -11.60
N GLY A 55 -5.76 -4.25 -12.93
CA GLY A 55 -5.12 -5.41 -13.55
C GLY A 55 -3.64 -5.55 -13.18
N TYR A 56 -2.90 -4.44 -13.18
CA TYR A 56 -1.50 -4.47 -12.73
C TYR A 56 -1.35 -4.89 -11.27
N LEU A 57 -2.23 -4.37 -10.40
CA LEU A 57 -2.25 -4.74 -8.99
C LEU A 57 -2.58 -6.22 -8.81
N SER A 58 -3.52 -6.76 -9.59
CA SER A 58 -3.89 -8.18 -9.49
C SER A 58 -2.76 -9.11 -9.93
N GLU A 59 -2.09 -8.80 -11.05
CA GLU A 59 -0.90 -9.55 -11.48
C GLU A 59 0.25 -9.45 -10.47
N ALA A 60 0.44 -8.29 -9.84
CA ALA A 60 1.44 -8.11 -8.80
C ALA A 60 1.14 -8.99 -7.57
N ARG A 61 -0.14 -9.09 -7.17
CA ARG A 61 -0.57 -9.99 -6.10
C ARG A 61 -0.31 -11.44 -6.43
N VAL A 62 -0.70 -11.92 -7.62
CA VAL A 62 -0.43 -13.31 -8.05
C VAL A 62 1.06 -13.63 -8.01
N ARG A 63 1.92 -12.72 -8.50
CA ARG A 63 3.38 -12.90 -8.44
C ARG A 63 3.90 -12.90 -7.01
N ALA A 64 3.43 -12.00 -6.16
CA ALA A 64 3.82 -11.97 -4.75
C ALA A 64 3.42 -13.26 -4.02
N ALA A 65 2.22 -13.80 -4.29
CA ALA A 65 1.77 -15.06 -3.72
C ALA A 65 2.69 -16.22 -4.12
N ARG A 66 3.05 -16.32 -5.41
CA ARG A 66 4.00 -17.33 -5.89
C ARG A 66 5.35 -17.23 -5.19
N LEU A 67 5.93 -16.04 -5.08
CA LEU A 67 7.21 -15.84 -4.39
C LEU A 67 7.14 -16.22 -2.91
N GLN A 68 6.04 -15.89 -2.23
CA GLN A 68 5.83 -16.30 -0.84
C GLN A 68 5.71 -17.82 -0.73
N ILE A 69 5.01 -18.48 -1.64
CA ILE A 69 4.90 -19.95 -1.70
C ILE A 69 6.27 -20.59 -1.94
N GLU A 70 7.10 -20.06 -2.85
CA GLU A 70 8.47 -20.54 -3.07
C GLU A 70 9.32 -20.44 -1.79
N ALA A 71 9.24 -19.31 -1.10
CA ALA A 71 9.97 -19.09 0.15
C ALA A 71 9.51 -20.07 1.25
N LEU A 72 8.20 -20.28 1.40
CA LEU A 72 7.64 -21.24 2.36
C LEU A 72 8.02 -22.69 2.01
N THR A 73 8.01 -23.04 0.72
CA THR A 73 8.44 -24.38 0.24
C THR A 73 9.90 -24.62 0.61
N SER A 74 10.77 -23.63 0.35
CA SER A 74 12.19 -23.69 0.71
C SER A 74 12.39 -23.85 2.23
N ALA A 75 11.56 -23.18 3.04
CA ALA A 75 11.59 -23.33 4.50
C ALA A 75 11.19 -24.75 4.94
N PHE A 76 10.21 -25.38 4.29
CA PHE A 76 9.88 -26.78 4.55
C PHE A 76 11.00 -27.74 4.13
N ASP A 77 11.73 -27.45 3.05
CA ASP A 77 12.88 -28.27 2.67
C ASP A 77 13.99 -28.20 3.73
N LEU A 78 14.26 -27.02 4.30
CA LEU A 78 15.16 -26.88 5.45
C LEU A 78 14.66 -27.66 6.68
N PHE A 79 13.37 -27.59 6.97
CA PHE A 79 12.75 -28.39 8.03
C PHE A 79 12.98 -29.89 7.81
N TYR A 80 12.83 -30.37 6.57
CA TYR A 80 13.07 -31.77 6.21
C TYR A 80 14.54 -32.16 6.41
N LEU A 81 15.49 -31.30 6.04
CA LEU A 81 16.92 -31.57 6.21
C LEU A 81 17.29 -31.80 7.68
N ASP A 82 16.68 -31.05 8.61
CA ASP A 82 16.95 -31.19 10.04
C ASP A 82 16.20 -32.35 10.69
N THR A 83 14.91 -32.49 10.37
CA THR A 83 14.01 -33.41 11.08
C THR A 83 13.80 -34.74 10.36
N SER A 84 14.28 -34.86 9.13
CA SER A 84 14.13 -36.02 8.23
C SER A 84 12.68 -36.35 7.86
N ARG A 85 11.75 -35.39 8.03
CA ARG A 85 10.36 -35.49 7.59
C ARG A 85 9.79 -34.10 7.32
N TYR A 86 8.71 -34.00 6.56
CA TYR A 86 7.93 -32.76 6.50
C TYR A 86 6.98 -32.68 7.70
N PRO A 87 6.44 -31.48 8.02
CA PRO A 87 5.38 -31.33 9.01
C PRO A 87 4.15 -32.14 8.63
N THR A 88 3.40 -32.61 9.63
CA THR A 88 2.08 -33.20 9.39
C THR A 88 1.05 -32.10 9.11
N GLU A 89 -0.11 -32.44 8.55
CA GLU A 89 -1.18 -31.45 8.32
C GLU A 89 -1.65 -30.75 9.60
N ARG A 90 -1.55 -31.43 10.76
CA ARG A 90 -1.86 -30.83 12.07
C ARG A 90 -0.81 -29.82 12.54
N GLU A 91 0.45 -30.03 12.17
CA GLU A 91 1.54 -29.10 12.47
C GLU A 91 1.57 -27.93 11.47
N GLY A 92 1.30 -28.23 10.19
CA GLY A 92 1.12 -27.25 9.12
C GLY A 92 2.26 -26.24 8.99
N LEU A 93 1.91 -25.02 8.60
CA LEU A 93 2.87 -23.91 8.48
C LEU A 93 3.45 -23.47 9.83
N THR A 94 2.76 -23.72 10.95
CA THR A 94 3.22 -23.27 12.28
C THR A 94 4.51 -23.96 12.71
N ALA A 95 4.77 -25.15 12.18
CA ALA A 95 6.02 -25.88 12.36
C ALA A 95 7.27 -25.11 11.91
N LEU A 96 7.10 -24.15 10.98
CA LEU A 96 8.18 -23.30 10.50
C LEU A 96 8.60 -22.23 11.50
N VAL A 97 7.71 -21.84 12.42
CA VAL A 97 7.93 -20.72 13.36
C VAL A 97 8.31 -21.23 14.75
N SER A 98 7.39 -21.91 15.43
CA SER A 98 7.55 -22.28 16.83
C SER A 98 8.11 -23.68 17.04
N GLY A 99 8.18 -24.47 15.97
CA GLY A 99 8.67 -25.83 15.99
C GLY A 99 7.76 -26.82 16.72
N PRO A 100 7.52 -28.02 16.17
CA PRO A 100 6.96 -29.12 16.94
C PRO A 100 7.96 -29.58 18.01
N ALA A 101 7.51 -30.36 19.00
CA ALA A 101 8.35 -30.91 20.07
C ALA A 101 9.33 -32.01 19.57
N ILE A 102 10.14 -31.68 18.55
CA ILE A 102 11.11 -32.55 17.89
C ILE A 102 12.52 -32.10 18.26
N LYS A 103 13.29 -33.01 18.85
CA LYS A 103 14.66 -32.73 19.30
C LYS A 103 15.61 -32.24 18.21
N ARG A 104 15.38 -32.62 16.95
CA ARG A 104 16.22 -32.23 15.80
C ARG A 104 15.83 -30.91 15.15
N TRP A 105 14.73 -30.27 15.57
CA TRP A 105 14.29 -28.99 15.03
C TRP A 105 15.31 -27.89 15.39
N LYS A 106 15.70 -27.07 14.40
CA LYS A 106 16.65 -25.97 14.55
C LYS A 106 16.12 -24.64 14.00
N GLY A 107 14.81 -24.54 13.83
CA GLY A 107 14.17 -23.33 13.34
C GLY A 107 14.28 -22.16 14.34
N PRO A 108 13.60 -21.04 14.06
CA PRO A 108 12.61 -20.85 12.99
C PRO A 108 13.20 -20.92 11.58
N TYR A 109 12.43 -21.46 10.64
CA TYR A 109 12.82 -21.61 9.23
C TYR A 109 12.34 -20.44 8.35
N ILE A 110 11.61 -19.50 8.94
CA ILE A 110 11.23 -18.23 8.31
C ILE A 110 11.74 -17.06 9.16
N GLN A 111 12.04 -15.93 8.52
CA GLN A 111 12.60 -14.76 9.22
C GLN A 111 11.54 -14.02 10.05
N GLN A 112 10.29 -14.05 9.61
CA GLN A 112 9.18 -13.41 10.28
C GLN A 112 8.74 -14.21 11.52
N ALA A 113 8.34 -13.48 12.57
CA ALA A 113 7.86 -14.07 13.82
C ALA A 113 6.49 -14.77 13.70
N SER A 114 5.82 -14.63 12.55
CA SER A 114 4.55 -15.26 12.23
C SER A 114 4.52 -15.67 10.75
N ILE A 115 3.64 -16.60 10.42
CA ILE A 115 3.37 -16.98 9.03
C ILE A 115 2.77 -15.75 8.31
N PRO A 116 3.29 -15.37 7.13
CA PRO A 116 2.70 -14.28 6.36
C PRO A 116 1.33 -14.69 5.81
N LEU A 117 0.42 -13.72 5.76
CA LEU A 117 -0.81 -13.86 4.97
C LEU A 117 -0.48 -13.71 3.49
N ASP A 118 -1.34 -14.28 2.65
CA ASP A 118 -1.27 -14.09 1.22
C ASP A 118 -1.56 -12.63 0.81
N PRO A 119 -1.34 -12.24 -0.45
CA PRO A 119 -1.53 -10.86 -0.90
C PRO A 119 -2.97 -10.32 -0.86
N TRP A 120 -3.96 -11.18 -0.59
CA TRP A 120 -5.35 -10.82 -0.38
C TRP A 120 -5.74 -10.80 1.10
N GLY A 121 -4.83 -11.22 1.99
CA GLY A 121 -5.01 -11.24 3.43
C GLY A 121 -5.56 -12.56 3.98
N HIS A 122 -5.53 -13.63 3.17
CA HIS A 122 -5.96 -14.96 3.58
C HIS A 122 -4.77 -15.79 4.10
N GLU A 123 -5.06 -16.79 4.92
CA GLU A 123 -4.05 -17.76 5.35
C GLU A 123 -3.68 -18.71 4.21
N TYR A 124 -2.41 -19.04 4.09
CA TYR A 124 -1.96 -20.11 3.20
C TYR A 124 -2.43 -21.47 3.71
N GLN A 125 -2.88 -22.31 2.80
CA GLN A 125 -3.25 -23.68 3.12
C GLN A 125 -2.08 -24.62 2.90
N TYR A 126 -1.89 -25.52 3.86
CA TYR A 126 -0.90 -26.59 3.79
C TYR A 126 -1.58 -27.94 3.62
N ARG A 127 -1.14 -28.71 2.63
CA ARG A 127 -1.57 -30.09 2.39
C ARG A 127 -0.36 -30.96 2.06
N ILE A 128 -0.45 -32.26 2.33
CA ILE A 128 0.56 -33.21 1.85
C ILE A 128 0.15 -33.71 0.46
N GLY A 129 0.93 -33.36 -0.56
CA GLY A 129 0.67 -33.78 -1.93
C GLY A 129 0.96 -35.26 -2.17
N ASN A 130 0.58 -35.77 -3.36
CA ASN A 130 0.61 -37.20 -3.71
C ASN A 130 1.98 -37.89 -3.56
N LYS A 131 3.09 -37.15 -3.55
CA LYS A 131 4.46 -37.67 -3.37
C LYS A 131 5.02 -37.46 -1.95
N GLY A 132 4.17 -37.15 -0.97
CA GLY A 132 4.59 -36.82 0.39
C GLY A 132 5.31 -35.47 0.50
N ARG A 133 5.25 -34.64 -0.55
CA ARG A 133 5.82 -33.29 -0.57
C ARG A 133 4.82 -32.28 -0.03
N PRO A 134 5.28 -31.25 0.68
CA PRO A 134 4.41 -30.17 1.14
C PRO A 134 3.87 -29.42 -0.08
N GLN A 135 2.56 -29.20 -0.11
CA GLN A 135 1.91 -28.33 -1.06
C GLN A 135 1.33 -27.14 -0.30
N ILE A 136 1.70 -25.95 -0.75
CA ILE A 136 1.15 -24.68 -0.21
C ILE A 136 0.24 -24.08 -1.27
N ILE A 137 -0.93 -23.64 -0.84
CA ILE A 137 -1.98 -23.12 -1.72
C ILE A 137 -2.45 -21.77 -1.15
N SER A 138 -2.53 -20.75 -2.00
CA SER A 138 -3.36 -19.56 -1.75
C SER A 138 -4.62 -19.70 -2.60
N PHE A 139 -5.78 -19.46 -1.99
CA PHE A 139 -7.07 -19.48 -2.68
C PHE A 139 -7.38 -18.18 -3.41
N GLY A 140 -6.36 -17.35 -3.70
CA GLY A 140 -6.54 -16.13 -4.49
C GLY A 140 -7.49 -15.10 -3.84
N ALA A 141 -8.12 -14.30 -4.71
CA ALA A 141 -8.90 -13.14 -4.31
C ALA A 141 -10.22 -13.43 -3.59
N ASP A 142 -10.83 -14.58 -3.84
CA ASP A 142 -12.09 -14.98 -3.21
C ASP A 142 -11.87 -15.80 -1.93
N GLY A 143 -10.67 -16.35 -1.73
CA GLY A 143 -10.33 -17.10 -0.53
C GLY A 143 -11.01 -18.48 -0.47
N VAL A 144 -11.49 -18.98 -1.61
CA VAL A 144 -12.19 -20.26 -1.73
C VAL A 144 -11.46 -21.16 -2.74
N GLU A 145 -11.46 -22.47 -2.49
CA GLU A 145 -10.85 -23.43 -3.41
C GLU A 145 -11.51 -23.38 -4.80
N GLY A 146 -10.67 -23.26 -5.83
CA GLY A 146 -11.06 -23.18 -7.24
C GLY A 146 -10.89 -21.79 -7.82
N GLY A 147 -11.99 -21.24 -8.36
CA GLY A 147 -12.00 -19.90 -8.95
C GLY A 147 -11.35 -19.79 -10.34
N ALA A 148 -11.37 -18.57 -10.88
CA ALA A 148 -10.78 -18.21 -12.17
C ALA A 148 -10.10 -16.84 -12.08
N ASP A 149 -9.19 -16.56 -13.01
CA ASP A 149 -8.43 -15.32 -13.07
C ASP A 149 -7.74 -15.00 -11.73
N ASN A 150 -8.14 -13.90 -11.08
CA ASN A 150 -7.56 -13.45 -9.81
C ASN A 150 -8.05 -14.27 -8.61
N ALA A 151 -9.14 -15.02 -8.78
CA ALA A 151 -9.69 -15.94 -7.80
C ALA A 151 -9.15 -17.37 -7.99
N ALA A 152 -8.32 -17.61 -9.02
CA ALA A 152 -7.75 -18.93 -9.22
C ALA A 152 -6.77 -19.30 -8.11
N ASP A 153 -6.85 -20.54 -7.66
CA ASP A 153 -5.88 -21.12 -6.73
C ASP A 153 -4.44 -21.00 -7.24
N ILE A 154 -3.54 -20.61 -6.35
CA ILE A 154 -2.12 -20.42 -6.62
C ILE A 154 -1.35 -21.46 -5.81
N THR A 155 -0.66 -22.33 -6.52
CA THR A 155 0.23 -23.35 -5.95
C THR A 155 1.39 -23.61 -6.89
N ILE A 156 2.44 -24.24 -6.38
CA ILE A 156 3.61 -24.67 -7.16
C ILE A 156 3.60 -26.19 -7.22
N GLN A 157 3.68 -26.74 -8.43
CA GLN A 157 3.69 -28.19 -8.69
C GLN A 157 5.08 -28.79 -8.57
#